data_AF-A0A9K3GVP0-F1
#
_entry.id   AF-A0A9K3GVP0-F1
#
_cell.length_a   1.000
_cell.length_b   1.000
_cell.length_c   1.000
_cell.angle_alpha   90.00
_cell.angle_beta   90.00
_cell.angle_gamma   90.00
#
_symmetry.space_group_name_H-M   'P 1'
#
loop_
_entity.id
_entity.type
_entity.pdbx_description
1 polymer ?
#
loop_
_entity_poly.entity_id
_entity_poly.type
_entity_poly.pdbx_seq_one_letter_code
_entity_poly.pdbx_strand_id
1 'polypeptide(L)' 'MRQSKTLKICANHLVIPTMSVQEHAGNDKSCVWHAADFADGELKNELFCIRFASVESF' A
#
# COMPACT_ATOMS: atom_id res chain seq x y z
N MET A 1 5.40 -6.02 0.63
CA MET A 1 6.29 -5.10 1.38
C MET A 1 6.76 -5.75 2.68
N ARG A 2 7.95 -5.41 3.19
CA ARG A 2 8.49 -5.90 4.47
C ARG A 2 9.08 -4.76 5.31
N GLN A 3 9.03 -4.91 6.64
CA GLN A 3 9.66 -3.97 7.58
C GLN A 3 11.20 -4.09 7.53
N SER A 4 11.93 -2.98 7.53
CA SER A 4 13.40 -2.98 7.31
C SER A 4 14.20 -3.75 8.37
N LYS A 5 13.78 -3.72 9.64
CA LYS A 5 14.54 -4.35 10.74
C LYS A 5 14.19 -5.82 10.94
N THR A 6 12.89 -6.13 11.01
CA THR A 6 12.39 -7.47 11.37
C THR A 6 12.15 -8.36 10.16
N LEU A 7 12.12 -7.77 8.95
CA LEU A 7 11.76 -8.42 7.69
C LEU A 7 10.35 -9.04 7.68
N LYS A 8 9.51 -8.74 8.68
CA LYS A 8 8.10 -9.13 8.72
C LYS A 8 7.37 -8.54 7.51
N ILE A 9 6.52 -9.35 6.89
CA ILE A 9 5.64 -8.91 5.80
C ILE A 9 4.62 -7.94 6.41
N CYS A 10 4.40 -6.81 5.74
CA CYS A 10 3.42 -5.79 6.16
C CYS A 10 2.42 -5.41 5.06
N ALA A 11 2.57 -6.00 3.87
CA ALA A 11 1.59 -5.97 2.79
C ALA A 11 1.95 -7.11 1.83
N ASN A 12 1.00 -7.97 1.51
CA ASN A 12 1.12 -9.08 0.57
C ASN A 12 -0.22 -9.31 -0.13
N HIS A 13 -0.43 -8.61 -1.24
CA HIS A 13 -1.58 -8.75 -2.11
C HIS A 13 -1.14 -8.72 -3.58
N LEU A 14 -1.98 -9.29 -4.45
CA LEU A 14 -1.81 -9.18 -5.89
C LEU A 14 -2.18 -7.77 -6.36
N VAL A 15 -1.39 -7.21 -7.28
CA VAL A 15 -1.79 -6.01 -8.01
C VAL A 15 -2.69 -6.46 -9.16
N ILE A 16 -3.95 -6.03 -9.13
CA ILE A 16 -4.96 -6.39 -10.13
C ILE A 16 -5.38 -5.16 -10.94
N PRO A 17 -5.78 -5.31 -12.22
CA PRO A 17 -6.12 -4.17 -13.09
C PRO A 17 -7.29 -3.31 -12.58
N THR A 18 -8.18 -3.89 -11.77
CA THR A 18 -9.34 -3.20 -11.21
C THR A 18 -9.03 -2.43 -9.92
N MET A 19 -7.78 -2.46 -9.43
CA MET A 19 -7.39 -1.75 -8.22
C MET A 19 -7.30 -0.24 -8.50
N SER A 20 -7.97 0.57 -7.68
CA SER A 20 -7.93 2.03 -7.77
C SER A 20 -6.97 2.58 -6.72
N VAL A 21 -5.93 3.28 -7.20
CA VAL A 21 -5.02 4.07 -6.37
C VAL A 21 -5.44 5.52 -6.47
N GLN A 22 -5.62 6.18 -5.33
CA GLN A 22 -6.05 7.57 -5.25
C GLN A 22 -5.03 8.39 -4.45
N GLU A 23 -4.86 9.66 -4.79
CA GLU A 23 -4.07 10.58 -3.98
C GLU A 23 -4.73 10.76 -2.60
N HIS A 24 -3.92 10.80 -1.55
CA HIS A 24 -4.44 11.06 -0.21
C HIS A 24 -4.80 12.53 -0.06
N ALA A 25 -6.05 12.82 0.33
CA ALA A 25 -6.49 14.18 0.63
C ALA A 25 -5.59 14.81 1.72
N GLY A 26 -4.83 15.83 1.36
CA GLY A 26 -3.91 16.54 2.27
C GLY A 26 -2.46 16.04 2.29
N ASN A 27 -2.06 15.10 1.42
CA ASN A 27 -0.64 14.76 1.24
C ASN A 27 -0.36 14.20 -0.18
N ASP A 28 0.24 15.02 -1.02
CA ASP A 28 0.64 14.72 -2.41
C ASP A 28 1.68 13.61 -2.54
N LYS A 29 2.47 13.36 -1.48
CA LYS A 29 3.41 12.24 -1.40
C LYS A 29 2.76 10.93 -0.99
N SER A 30 1.45 10.91 -0.76
CA SER A 30 0.76 9.73 -0.23
C SER A 30 -0.38 9.27 -1.13
N CYS A 31 -0.55 7.96 -1.22
CA CYS A 31 -1.59 7.33 -2.02
C CYS A 31 -2.36 6.32 -1.17
N VAL A 32 -3.66 6.16 -1.45
CA VAL A 32 -4.56 5.21 -0.79
C VAL A 32 -5.14 4.22 -1.79
N TRP A 33 -5.34 2.97 -1.38
CA TRP A 33 -5.98 1.93 -2.19
C TRP A 33 -6.58 0.82 -1.33
N HIS A 34 -7.54 0.08 -1.88
CA HIS A 34 -8.08 -1.12 -1.25
C HIS A 34 -7.44 -2.38 -1.84
N ALA A 35 -7.14 -3.38 -1.02
CA ALA A 35 -6.65 -4.68 -1.47
C ALA A 35 -7.08 -5.83 -0.55
N ALA A 36 -7.15 -7.04 -1.12
CA ALA A 36 -7.27 -8.28 -0.36
C ALA A 36 -5.86 -8.81 -0.01
N ASP A 37 -5.43 -8.58 1.22
CA ASP A 37 -4.07 -8.80 1.73
C ASP A 37 -3.95 -10.06 2.58
N PHE A 38 -2.76 -10.68 2.55
CA PHE A 38 -2.43 -11.91 3.26
C PHE A 38 -1.17 -11.78 4.15
N ALA A 39 -0.78 -10.58 4.56
CA ALA A 39 0.42 -10.36 5.37
C ALA A 39 0.38 -11.07 6.72
N ASP A 40 -0.82 -11.22 7.31
CA ASP A 40 -1.05 -11.86 8.61
C ASP A 40 -1.31 -13.38 8.53
N GLY A 41 -1.25 -13.98 7.33
CA GLY A 41 -1.58 -15.39 7.13
C GLY A 41 -3.08 -15.70 6.96
N GLU A 42 -3.90 -14.66 6.85
CA GLU A 42 -5.34 -14.75 6.56
C GLU A 42 -5.71 -13.68 5.53
N LEU A 43 -6.68 -13.97 4.65
CA LEU A 43 -7.11 -13.03 3.62
C LEU A 43 -8.04 -11.96 4.22
N LYS A 44 -7.63 -10.70 4.14
CA LYS A 44 -8.38 -9.56 4.69
C LYS A 44 -8.51 -8.44 3.66
N ASN A 45 -9.69 -7.81 3.60
CA ASN A 45 -9.86 -6.58 2.81
C ASN A 45 -9.37 -5.40 3.65
N GLU A 46 -8.33 -4.72 3.19
CA GLU A 46 -7.70 -3.61 3.90
C GLU A 46 -7.65 -2.35 3.03
N LEU A 47 -7.70 -1.19 3.69
CA LEU A 47 -7.42 0.11 3.11
C LEU A 47 -5.96 0.47 3.44
N PHE A 48 -5.11 0.51 2.42
CA PHE A 48 -3.72 0.90 2.53
C PHE A 48 -3.56 2.40 2.30
N CYS A 49 -2.56 2.97 2.99
CA CYS A 49 -2.01 4.28 2.70
C CYS A 49 -0.48 4.17 2.69
N ILE A 50 0.16 4.58 1.60
CA ILE A 50 1.62 4.64 1.49
C ILE A 50 2.05 6.09 1.33
N ARG A 51 3.17 6.45 1.95
CA ARG A 51 3.82 7.75 1.77
C ARG A 51 5.23 7.55 1.21
N PHE A 52 5.54 8.27 0.15
CA PHE A 52 6.85 8.31 -0.47
C PHE A 52 7.68 9.50 0.06
N ALA A 53 9.00 9.45 -0.13
CA ALA A 53 9.91 10.52 0.32
C ALA A 53 9.73 11.82 -0.48
N SER A 54 9.49 11.69 -1.78
CA SER A 54 9.29 12.79 -2.72
C SER A 54 8.22 12.41 -3.74
N VAL A 55 7.56 13.44 -4.28
CA VAL A 55 6.86 13.32 -5.56
C VAL A 55 7.94 13.52 -6.62
N GLU A 56 8.10 12.55 -7.51
CA GLU A 56 8.99 12.71 -8.66
C GLU A 56 8.17 13.31 -9.82
N SER A 57 8.63 14.44 -10.35
CA SER A 57 8.05 15.10 -11.52
C SER A 57 9.02 14.92 -12.68
N PHE A 58 8.56 14.24 -13.74
CA PHE A 58 9.31 14.10 -14.99
C PHE A 58 9.36 15.41 -15.78
#